data_AF-D9PFV2-F1
#
_entry.id   AF-D9PFV2-F1
#
_cell.length_a   1.000
_cell.length_b   1.000
_cell.length_c   1.000
_cell.angle_alpha   90.00
_cell.angle_beta   90.00
_cell.angle_gamma   90.00
#
_symmetry.space_group_name_H-M   'P 1'
#
loop_
_entity.id
_entity.type
_entity.pdbx_description
1 polymer ?
#
loop_
_entity_poly.entity_id
_entity_poly.type
_entity_poly.pdbx_seq_one_letter_code
_entity_poly.pdbx_strand_id
1 'polypeptide(L)' 'WEVLAEPIQTVMRRHGVDSPYERLKELTRGRRIGPEELRAFIEGLPIPEQAKQSLRELSPGTYTGNAAEQARSI' A
#
# COMPACT_ATOMS: atom_id res chain seq x y z
N TRP A 1 3.00 9.38 -0.46
CA TRP A 1 3.22 7.97 -0.09
C TRP A 1 2.23 7.50 0.97
N GLU A 2 1.86 8.36 1.93
CA GLU A 2 0.81 8.09 2.93
C GLU A 2 -0.52 7.61 2.33
N VAL A 3 -0.94 8.12 1.17
CA VAL A 3 -2.15 7.66 0.47
C VAL A 3 -2.11 6.17 0.06
N LEU A 4 -0.93 5.57 -0.04
CA LEU A 4 -0.77 4.14 -0.34
C LEU A 4 -0.94 3.26 0.91
N ALA A 5 -1.20 3.85 2.08
CA ALA A 5 -1.47 3.11 3.29
C ALA A 5 -2.69 2.18 3.14
N GLU A 6 -3.79 2.68 2.61
CA GLU A 6 -5.02 1.90 2.43
C GLU A 6 -4.84 0.66 1.53
N PRO A 7 -4.28 0.76 0.29
CA PRO A 7 -4.10 -0.43 -0.55
C PRO A 7 -3.16 -1.46 0.07
N ILE A 8 -2.10 -1.02 0.77
CA ILE A 8 -1.20 -1.91 1.49
C ILE A 8 -1.95 -2.66 2.60
N GLN A 9 -2.76 -1.95 3.38
CA GLN A 9 -3.59 -2.55 4.42
C GLN A 9 -4.57 -3.57 3.82
N THR A 10 -5.18 -3.26 2.68
CA THR A 10 -6.13 -4.14 1.99
C THR A 10 -5.44 -5.42 1.49
N VAL A 11 -4.24 -5.33 0.93
CA VAL A 11 -3.43 -6.51 0.53
C VAL A 11 -3.01 -7.33 1.76
N MET A 12 -2.58 -6.69 2.84
CA MET A 12 -2.27 -7.38 4.11
C MET A 12 -3.47 -8.17 4.65
N ARG A 13 -4.67 -7.58 4.64
CA ARG A 13 -5.91 -8.28 5.04
C ARG A 13 -6.20 -9.48 4.14
N ARG A 14 -6.04 -9.33 2.82
CA ARG A 14 -6.24 -10.41 1.85
C ARG A 14 -5.35 -11.62 2.11
N HIS A 15 -4.14 -11.39 2.60
CA HIS A 15 -3.17 -12.44 2.90
C HIS A 15 -3.15 -12.88 4.38
N GLY A 16 -4.11 -12.42 5.19
CA GLY A 16 -4.23 -12.85 6.59
C GLY A 16 -3.11 -12.34 7.50
N VAL A 17 -2.49 -11.21 7.17
CA VAL A 17 -1.49 -10.58 8.06
C VAL A 17 -2.20 -10.07 9.31
N ASP A 18 -1.66 -10.38 10.48
CA ASP A 18 -2.23 -9.91 11.76
C ASP A 18 -2.07 -8.40 11.95
N SER A 19 -3.10 -7.79 12.54
CA SER A 19 -3.18 -6.37 12.88
C SER A 19 -2.67 -5.42 11.78
N PRO A 20 -3.21 -5.47 10.53
CA PRO A 20 -2.68 -4.68 9.41
C PRO A 20 -2.64 -3.18 9.66
N TYR A 21 -3.70 -2.67 10.29
CA TYR A 21 -3.82 -1.26 10.62
C TYR A 21 -2.75 -0.80 11.61
N GLU A 22 -2.51 -1.57 12.69
CA GLU A 22 -1.53 -1.19 13.71
C GLU A 22 -0.10 -1.24 13.16
N ARG A 23 0.27 -2.28 12.40
CA ARG A 23 1.58 -2.36 11.73
C ARG A 23 1.84 -1.16 10.82
N LEU A 24 0.82 -0.71 10.12
CA LEU A 24 0.92 0.42 9.22
C LEU A 24 0.95 1.76 9.96
N LYS A 25 0.17 1.87 11.03
CA LYS A 25 0.18 3.03 11.93
C LYS A 25 1.53 3.21 12.58
N GLU A 26 2.21 2.13 12.98
CA GLU A 26 3.60 2.19 13.48
C GLU A 26 4.55 2.79 12.44
N LEU A 27 4.39 2.44 11.17
CA LEU A 27 5.20 2.99 10.08
C LEU A 27 5.00 4.51 9.91
N THR A 28 3.75 4.98 10.02
CA THR A 28 3.35 6.38 9.77
C THR A 28 3.31 7.26 11.01
N ARG A 29 3.51 6.73 12.22
CA ARG A 29 3.34 7.49 13.46
C ARG A 29 4.41 8.57 13.60
N GLY A 30 3.98 9.82 13.63
CA GLY A 30 4.85 10.97 13.95
C GLY A 30 5.88 11.31 12.87
N ARG A 31 5.79 10.72 11.67
CA ARG A 31 6.71 11.01 10.56
C ARG A 31 6.00 10.89 9.21
N ARG A 32 6.45 11.70 8.24
CA ARG A 32 6.09 11.47 6.85
C ARG A 32 6.84 10.26 6.33
N ILE A 33 6.16 9.43 5.57
CA ILE A 33 6.75 8.28 4.90
C ILE A 33 7.09 8.62 3.45
N GLY A 34 8.25 8.18 3.00
CA GLY A 34 8.72 8.28 1.63
C GLY A 34 8.64 6.94 0.89
N PRO A 35 9.20 6.89 -0.33
CA PRO A 35 9.27 5.66 -1.15
C PRO A 35 10.09 4.55 -0.48
N GLU A 36 11.22 4.93 0.12
CA GLU A 36 12.21 4.00 0.63
C GLU A 36 11.70 3.29 1.89
N GLU A 37 11.09 4.04 2.81
CA GLU A 37 10.49 3.47 4.03
C GLU A 37 9.33 2.55 3.68
N LEU A 38 8.52 2.91 2.67
CA LEU A 38 7.42 2.07 2.23
C LEU A 38 7.91 0.77 1.60
N ARG A 39 8.96 0.84 0.78
CA ARG A 39 9.60 -0.36 0.19
C ARG A 39 10.17 -1.27 1.26
N ALA A 40 10.93 -0.72 2.21
CA ALA A 40 11.49 -1.49 3.32
C ALA A 40 10.39 -2.17 4.16
N PHE A 41 9.26 -1.48 4.38
CA PHE A 41 8.09 -2.08 5.04
C PHE A 41 7.52 -3.26 4.25
N ILE A 42 7.32 -3.12 2.94
CA ILE A 42 6.79 -4.18 2.07
C ILE A 42 7.68 -5.42 2.07
N GLU A 43 9.02 -5.26 2.09
CA GLU A 43 9.95 -6.39 2.18
C GLU A 43 9.75 -7.22 3.44
N GLY A 44 9.45 -6.57 4.56
CA GLY A 44 9.23 -7.21 5.86
C GLY A 44 7.88 -7.90 6.02
N LEU A 45 6.96 -7.78 5.06
CA LEU A 45 5.63 -8.38 5.15
C LEU A 45 5.68 -9.90 4.94
N PRO A 46 4.98 -10.70 5.76
CA PRO A 46 4.84 -12.14 5.57
C PRO A 46 3.76 -12.46 4.51
N ILE A 47 3.95 -11.93 3.29
CA ILE A 47 3.04 -12.14 2.15
C ILE A 47 3.82 -12.72 0.96
N PRO A 48 3.14 -13.39 -0.01
CA PRO A 48 3.80 -13.92 -1.19
C PRO A 48 4.55 -12.86 -1.99
N GLU A 49 5.64 -13.24 -2.65
CA GLU A 49 6.49 -12.31 -3.42
C GLU A 49 5.72 -11.60 -4.52
N GLN A 50 4.74 -12.27 -5.15
CA GLN A 50 3.87 -11.66 -6.17
C GLN A 50 3.04 -10.50 -5.60
N ALA A 51 2.59 -10.63 -4.34
CA ALA A 51 1.87 -9.57 -3.65
C ALA A 51 2.81 -8.40 -3.31
N LYS A 52 4.05 -8.69 -2.89
CA LYS A 52 5.08 -7.66 -2.67
C LYS A 52 5.38 -6.89 -3.95
N GLN A 53 5.57 -7.59 -5.08
CA GLN A 53 5.79 -6.96 -6.39
C GLN A 53 4.64 -6.02 -6.76
N SER A 54 3.39 -6.48 -6.62
CA SER A 54 2.21 -5.64 -6.89
C SER A 54 2.20 -4.38 -6.03
N LEU A 55 2.59 -4.47 -4.75
CA LEU A 55 2.70 -3.32 -3.85
C LEU A 55 3.88 -2.38 -4.21
N ARG A 56 5.00 -2.90 -4.70
CA ARG A 56 6.17 -2.10 -5.12
C ARG A 56 5.91 -1.25 -6.37
N GLU A 57 4.97 -1.67 -7.21
CA GLU A 57 4.56 -0.95 -8.42
C GLU A 57 3.59 0.21 -8.12
N LEU A 58 3.03 0.26 -6.91
CA LEU A 58 2.15 1.35 -6.50
C LEU A 58 2.93 2.66 -6.37
N SER A 59 2.33 3.73 -6.90
CA SER A 59 2.77 5.10 -6.68
C SER A 59 1.55 5.98 -6.42
N PRO A 60 1.69 7.11 -5.69
CA PRO A 60 0.57 8.03 -5.51
C PRO A 60 -0.02 8.54 -6.83
N GLY A 61 0.79 8.67 -7.88
CA GLY A 61 0.34 9.15 -9.19
C GLY A 61 -0.41 8.10 -10.02
N THR A 62 -0.13 6.81 -9.80
CA THR A 62 -0.79 5.70 -10.51
C THR A 62 -1.95 5.10 -9.72
N TYR A 63 -2.04 5.37 -8.41
CA TYR A 63 -3.13 4.90 -7.56
C TYR A 63 -4.40 5.76 -7.70
N THR A 64 -5.02 5.71 -8.88
CA THR A 64 -6.24 6.47 -9.23
C THR A 64 -7.48 5.60 -9.37
N GLY A 65 -7.37 4.28 -9.16
CA GLY A 65 -8.49 3.35 -9.32
C GLY A 65 -9.06 3.37 -10.74
N ASN A 66 -10.38 3.35 -10.86
CA ASN A 66 -11.10 3.46 -12.14
C ASN A 66 -11.48 4.90 -12.51
N ALA A 67 -10.87 5.91 -11.91
CA ALA A 67 -11.24 7.32 -12.12
C ALA A 67 -11.22 7.72 -13.60
N ALA A 68 -10.20 7.29 -14.35
CA ALA A 68 -10.09 7.59 -15.78
C ALA A 68 -11.20 6.93 -16.63
N GLU A 69 -11.67 5.75 -16.23
CA GLU A 69 -12.77 5.05 -16.90
C GLU A 69 -14.10 5.73 -16.61
N GLN A 70 -14.36 6.09 -15.35
CA GLN A 70 -15.55 6.82 -14.95
C GLN A 70 -15.64 8.18 -15.64
N ALA A 71 -14.54 8.92 -15.75
CA ALA A 71 -14.49 10.21 -16.42
C ALA A 71 -14.77 10.14 -17.93
N ARG A 72 -14.54 8.98 -18.58
CA ARG A 72 -14.88 8.76 -20.00
C ARG A 72 -16.31 8.28 -20.22
N SER A 73 -16.99 7.84 -19.15
CA SER A 73 -18.31 7.23 -19.20
C SER A 73 -19.45 8.22 -18.88
N ILE A 74 -19.12 9.50 -18.79
CA ILE A 74 -20.04 10.63 -18.58
C ILE A 74 -20.26 11.43 -19.86
#